data_AF-A0A353Y2J5-F1
#
_entry.id   AF-A0A353Y2J5-F1
#
_cell.length_a   1.000
_cell.length_b   1.000
_cell.length_c   1.000
_cell.angle_alpha   90.00
_cell.angle_beta   90.00
_cell.angle_gamma   90.00
#
_symmetry.space_group_name_H-M   'P 1'
#
loop_
_entity.id
_entity.type
_entity.pdbx_description
1 polymer ?
#
loop_
_entity_poly.entity_id
_entity_poly.type
_entity_poly.pdbx_seq_one_letter_code
_entity_poly.pdbx_strand_id
1 'polypeptide(L)'
;MDALTQTPLTLALAKAGLAAGTTTTLTIGTTTPFAIKGKAYSKASVSNTATPTTDATTGAAFLPVPAGYGCVFVIGVDKDGAVKVSQGQIQVLDGVADGANAKFIIAPQFPIVPDTVCPLGYLITKVGTSGAAWTFGSSNLAGPPSNVLHTFQDCITLPDRPQV
;
A
#
# COMPACT_ATOMS: atom_id res chain seq x y z
N MET A 1 -16.40 34.54 -6.22
CA MET A 1 -15.89 33.21 -5.86
C MET A 1 -15.61 33.26 -4.37
N ASP A 2 -16.51 32.70 -3.57
CA ASP A 2 -16.49 32.73 -2.10
C ASP A 2 -15.42 31.75 -1.56
N ALA A 3 -14.93 31.92 -0.33
CA ALA A 3 -13.67 31.41 0.24
C ALA A 3 -13.46 29.87 0.30
N LEU A 4 -14.31 29.08 -0.37
CA LEU A 4 -14.50 27.64 -0.23
C LEU A 4 -14.57 26.88 -1.57
N THR A 5 -14.20 27.47 -2.71
CA THR A 5 -14.41 26.88 -4.05
C THR A 5 -13.38 25.82 -4.50
N GLN A 6 -12.75 25.08 -3.58
CA GLN A 6 -11.92 23.92 -3.91
C GLN A 6 -12.56 22.63 -3.37
N THR A 7 -12.54 21.55 -4.15
CA THR A 7 -12.97 20.22 -3.69
C THR A 7 -12.19 19.85 -2.42
N PRO A 8 -12.87 19.51 -1.30
CA PRO A 8 -12.19 19.18 -0.05
C PRO A 8 -11.19 18.04 -0.24
N LEU A 9 -9.95 18.27 0.18
CA LEU A 9 -8.84 17.36 -0.12
C LEU A 9 -8.75 16.20 0.88
N THR A 10 -8.35 15.04 0.38
CA THR A 10 -7.88 13.90 1.18
C THR A 10 -6.39 13.71 0.90
N LEU A 11 -5.53 13.97 1.89
CA LEU A 11 -4.08 13.91 1.75
C LEU A 11 -3.37 13.75 3.09
N ALA A 12 -2.20 13.10 3.08
CA ALA A 12 -1.28 13.09 4.20
C ALA A 12 -0.53 14.44 4.25
N LEU A 13 -0.25 14.95 5.44
CA LEU A 13 0.45 16.24 5.62
C LEU A 13 1.93 16.06 5.98
N ALA A 14 2.41 14.81 6.07
CA ALA A 14 3.80 14.45 6.31
C ALA A 14 4.11 13.05 5.74
N LYS A 15 5.41 12.74 5.59
CA LYS A 15 5.88 11.39 5.29
C LYS A 15 5.59 10.48 6.49
N ALA A 16 4.91 9.35 6.26
CA ALA A 16 4.52 8.44 7.33
C ALA A 16 5.65 7.54 7.82
N GLY A 17 6.67 7.31 6.98
CA GLY A 17 7.76 6.40 7.28
C GLY A 17 7.28 4.95 7.21
N LEU A 18 6.54 4.60 6.15
CA LEU A 18 6.03 3.25 5.94
C LEU A 18 7.17 2.24 5.78
N ALA A 19 7.12 1.18 6.57
CA ALA A 19 8.05 0.06 6.47
C ALA A 19 7.37 -1.24 6.88
N ALA A 20 7.97 -2.37 6.51
CA ALA A 20 7.62 -3.64 7.12
C ALA A 20 8.00 -3.62 8.62
N GLY A 21 7.16 -4.20 9.46
CA GLY A 21 7.46 -4.45 10.87
C GLY A 21 8.16 -5.80 11.03
N THR A 22 7.53 -6.71 11.77
CA THR A 22 7.87 -8.14 11.85
C THR A 22 6.79 -8.99 11.18
N THR A 23 7.16 -10.18 10.65
CA THR A 23 6.23 -11.14 10.04
C THR A 23 5.14 -10.48 9.17
N THR A 24 3.89 -10.44 9.63
CA THR A 24 2.71 -9.84 8.96
C THR A 24 2.30 -8.52 9.62
N THR A 25 3.25 -7.60 9.79
CA THR A 25 2.99 -6.30 10.41
C THR A 25 3.63 -5.16 9.64
N LEU A 26 3.06 -3.97 9.81
CA LEU A 26 3.52 -2.71 9.23
C LEU A 26 4.01 -1.76 10.33
N THR A 27 4.87 -0.83 9.92
CA THR A 27 5.32 0.28 10.74
C THR A 27 4.92 1.60 10.08
N ILE A 28 4.38 2.51 10.88
CA ILE A 28 4.23 3.94 10.59
C ILE A 28 5.24 4.64 11.50
N GLY A 29 6.39 5.01 10.94
CA GLY A 29 7.54 5.52 11.70
C GLY A 29 7.35 6.91 12.28
N THR A 30 6.42 7.71 11.77
CA THR A 30 6.24 9.11 12.20
C THR A 30 4.78 9.42 12.47
N THR A 31 4.51 10.23 13.50
CA THR A 31 3.17 10.79 13.72
C THR A 31 2.76 11.60 12.50
N THR A 32 1.72 11.15 11.83
CA THR A 32 1.32 11.67 10.53
C THR A 32 -0.01 12.41 10.67
N PRO A 33 -0.01 13.76 10.60
CA PRO A 33 -1.24 14.50 10.40
C PRO A 33 -1.78 14.21 9.00
N PHE A 34 -3.10 14.10 8.87
CA PHE A 34 -3.76 13.84 7.58
C PHE A 34 -5.12 14.51 7.53
N ALA A 35 -5.66 14.65 6.31
CA ALA A 35 -6.99 15.15 6.07
C ALA A 35 -7.81 14.12 5.29
N ILE A 36 -9.10 13.99 5.65
CA ILE A 36 -10.10 13.29 4.84
C ILE A 36 -11.19 14.30 4.52
N LYS A 37 -11.40 14.60 3.23
CA LYS A 37 -12.37 15.60 2.75
C LYS A 37 -12.27 16.92 3.52
N GLY A 38 -11.05 17.41 3.73
CA GLY A 38 -10.76 18.66 4.43
C GLY A 38 -10.83 18.62 5.96
N LYS A 39 -11.28 17.51 6.57
CA LYS A 39 -11.30 17.36 8.03
C LYS A 39 -9.96 16.81 8.52
N ALA A 40 -9.35 17.49 9.50
CA ALA A 40 -8.05 17.14 10.05
C ALA A 40 -8.13 15.99 11.06
N TYR A 41 -7.15 15.10 10.99
CA TYR A 41 -6.94 13.95 11.86
C TYR A 41 -5.43 13.75 12.10
N SER A 42 -5.08 12.82 12.99
CA SER A 42 -3.69 12.45 13.23
C SER A 42 -3.55 10.96 13.51
N LYS A 43 -2.56 10.33 12.89
CA LYS A 43 -2.14 8.96 13.18
C LYS A 43 -0.84 9.02 13.96
N ALA A 44 -0.84 8.59 15.23
CA ALA A 44 0.39 8.40 15.99
C ALA A 44 1.30 7.36 15.31
N SER A 45 2.61 7.52 15.47
CA SER A 45 3.56 6.49 15.05
C SER A 45 3.25 5.16 15.75
N VAL A 46 3.43 4.06 15.03
CA VAL A 46 3.19 2.72 15.54
C VAL A 46 4.14 1.76 14.85
N SER A 47 4.80 0.92 15.64
CA SER A 47 5.59 -0.20 15.14
C SER A 47 4.80 -1.50 15.22
N ASN A 48 5.04 -2.39 14.27
CA ASN A 48 4.49 -3.75 14.25
C ASN A 48 2.96 -3.82 14.41
N THR A 49 2.23 -2.88 13.79
CA THR A 49 0.77 -2.99 13.72
C THR A 49 0.38 -4.10 12.75
N ALA A 50 -0.56 -4.97 13.12
CA ALA A 50 -0.99 -6.07 12.27
C ALA A 50 -1.44 -5.56 10.90
N THR A 51 -0.95 -6.20 9.83
CA THR A 51 -1.47 -5.93 8.49
C THR A 51 -2.93 -6.37 8.40
N PRO A 52 -3.82 -5.59 7.77
CA PRO A 52 -5.17 -6.05 7.45
C PRO A 52 -5.15 -7.37 6.66
N THR A 53 -6.17 -8.20 6.83
CA THR A 53 -6.37 -9.45 6.07
C THR A 53 -7.45 -9.32 5.00
N THR A 54 -8.18 -8.21 5.01
CA THR A 54 -9.21 -7.88 4.02
C THR A 54 -8.90 -6.57 3.31
N ASP A 55 -9.26 -6.50 2.04
CA ASP A 55 -9.16 -5.32 1.20
C ASP A 55 -10.22 -4.30 1.63
N ALA A 56 -9.79 -3.08 1.95
CA ALA A 56 -10.67 -2.00 2.40
C ALA A 56 -11.71 -1.56 1.34
N THR A 57 -11.45 -1.85 0.07
CA THR A 57 -12.31 -1.51 -1.07
C THR A 57 -13.45 -2.50 -1.25
N THR A 58 -13.15 -3.80 -1.15
CA THR A 58 -14.09 -4.88 -1.50
C THR A 58 -14.65 -5.59 -0.27
N GLY A 59 -13.97 -5.49 0.88
CA GLY A 59 -14.27 -6.26 2.08
C GLY A 59 -13.87 -7.74 1.99
N ALA A 60 -13.31 -8.20 0.87
CA ALA A 60 -12.86 -9.57 0.66
C ALA A 60 -11.41 -9.78 1.13
N ALA A 61 -10.99 -11.04 1.27
CA ALA A 61 -9.58 -11.36 1.47
C ALA A 61 -8.72 -10.91 0.28
N PHE A 62 -7.47 -10.55 0.54
CA PHE A 62 -6.53 -10.19 -0.52
C PHE A 62 -6.29 -11.35 -1.48
N LEU A 63 -6.19 -11.03 -2.78
CA LEU A 63 -5.84 -12.00 -3.80
C LEU A 63 -4.34 -12.30 -3.73
N PRO A 64 -3.94 -13.59 -3.83
CA PRO A 64 -2.53 -13.95 -3.90
C PRO A 64 -1.89 -13.35 -5.15
N VAL A 65 -0.71 -12.75 -5.01
CA VAL A 65 0.15 -12.37 -6.13
C VAL A 65 0.92 -13.62 -6.57
N PRO A 66 0.63 -14.20 -7.74
CA PRO A 66 1.28 -15.45 -8.17
C PRO A 66 2.73 -15.22 -8.63
N ALA A 67 3.48 -16.32 -8.79
CA ALA A 67 4.83 -16.28 -9.33
C ALA A 67 4.87 -15.71 -10.75
N GLY A 68 5.82 -14.81 -11.03
CA GLY A 68 5.92 -14.08 -12.29
C GLY A 68 5.00 -12.86 -12.40
N TYR A 69 4.38 -12.43 -11.30
CA TYR A 69 3.48 -11.28 -11.24
C TYR A 69 3.86 -10.32 -10.11
N GLY A 70 3.41 -9.08 -10.23
CA GLY A 70 3.51 -8.07 -9.20
C GLY A 70 2.19 -7.35 -8.97
N CYS A 71 2.10 -6.60 -7.88
CA CYS A 71 0.92 -5.85 -7.50
C CYS A 71 1.32 -4.61 -6.69
N VAL A 72 0.42 -3.62 -6.63
CA VAL A 72 0.50 -2.49 -5.71
C VAL A 72 -0.55 -2.62 -4.61
N PHE A 73 -0.19 -2.27 -3.39
CA PHE A 73 -1.09 -2.19 -2.23
C PHE A 73 -1.06 -0.77 -1.69
N VAL A 74 -2.17 -0.05 -1.77
CA VAL A 74 -2.27 1.30 -1.19
C VAL A 74 -2.49 1.16 0.30
N ILE A 75 -1.66 1.82 1.10
CA ILE A 75 -1.73 1.82 2.55
C ILE A 75 -2.26 3.18 2.98
N GLY A 76 -3.32 3.18 3.77
CA GLY A 76 -3.95 4.39 4.28
C GLY A 76 -4.49 4.23 5.69
N VAL A 77 -5.15 5.28 6.17
CA VAL A 77 -5.80 5.32 7.48
C VAL A 77 -7.21 5.90 7.36
N ASP A 78 -8.14 5.38 8.15
CA ASP A 78 -9.47 5.98 8.30
C ASP A 78 -9.51 7.07 9.39
N LYS A 79 -10.69 7.66 9.60
CA LYS A 79 -10.91 8.72 10.61
C LYS A 79 -10.55 8.32 12.04
N ASP A 80 -10.52 7.02 12.35
CA ASP A 80 -10.19 6.48 13.67
C ASP A 80 -8.70 6.13 13.77
N GLY A 81 -7.93 6.36 12.70
CA GLY A 81 -6.52 6.01 12.61
C GLY A 81 -6.28 4.51 12.44
N ALA A 82 -7.30 3.73 12.06
CA ALA A 82 -7.11 2.32 11.75
C ALA A 82 -6.44 2.16 10.38
N VAL A 83 -5.45 1.26 10.29
CA VAL A 83 -4.76 1.00 9.02
C VAL A 83 -5.70 0.28 8.06
N LYS A 84 -5.80 0.80 6.85
CA LYS A 84 -6.59 0.26 5.74
C LYS A 84 -5.65 0.00 4.57
N VAL A 85 -5.87 -1.11 3.88
CA VAL A 85 -5.08 -1.49 2.70
C VAL A 85 -6.02 -1.90 1.59
N SER A 86 -5.76 -1.40 0.39
CA SER A 86 -6.49 -1.74 -0.84
C SER A 86 -5.53 -2.31 -1.87
N GLN A 87 -5.92 -3.38 -2.57
CA GLN A 87 -5.08 -4.06 -3.55
C GLN A 87 -5.40 -3.60 -4.97
N GLY A 88 -4.37 -3.11 -5.66
CA GLY A 88 -4.45 -2.71 -7.06
C GLY A 88 -4.44 -3.89 -8.02
N GLN A 89 -4.23 -3.58 -9.30
CA GLN A 89 -4.20 -4.61 -10.33
C GLN A 89 -2.95 -5.50 -10.22
N ILE A 90 -3.15 -6.81 -10.31
CA ILE A 90 -2.05 -7.77 -10.48
C ILE A 90 -1.59 -7.72 -11.95
N GLN A 91 -0.30 -7.49 -12.17
CA GLN A 91 0.30 -7.35 -13.50
C GLN A 91 1.44 -8.34 -13.70
N VAL A 92 1.61 -8.76 -14.94
CA VAL A 92 2.68 -9.68 -15.35
C VAL A 92 4.05 -9.00 -15.28
N LEU A 93 5.06 -9.76 -14.87
CA LEU A 93 6.46 -9.36 -14.88
C LEU A 93 7.19 -9.92 -16.11
N ASP A 94 8.39 -9.43 -16.37
CA ASP A 94 9.26 -9.78 -17.50
C ASP A 94 9.90 -11.19 -17.46
N GLY A 95 9.45 -12.05 -16.54
CA GLY A 95 9.88 -13.46 -16.46
C GLY A 95 11.15 -13.70 -15.63
N VAL A 96 11.75 -12.67 -15.03
CA VAL A 96 12.94 -12.81 -14.18
C VAL A 96 12.64 -13.67 -12.95
N ALA A 97 13.60 -14.53 -12.58
CA ALA A 97 13.48 -15.52 -11.52
C ALA A 97 13.28 -14.89 -10.13
N ASP A 98 14.01 -13.81 -9.85
CA ASP A 98 13.97 -13.10 -8.59
C ASP A 98 13.09 -11.85 -8.66
N GLY A 99 12.37 -11.56 -7.58
CA GLY A 99 11.51 -10.38 -7.50
C GLY A 99 12.26 -9.06 -7.40
N ALA A 100 13.55 -9.07 -7.07
CA ALA A 100 14.33 -7.84 -6.93
C ALA A 100 14.58 -7.18 -8.29
N ASN A 101 14.97 -7.99 -9.27
CA ASN A 101 15.34 -7.61 -10.61
C ASN A 101 14.17 -7.69 -11.59
N ALA A 102 13.11 -8.43 -11.28
CA ALA A 102 11.91 -8.50 -12.11
C ALA A 102 11.29 -7.12 -12.33
N LYS A 103 10.77 -6.89 -13.54
CA LYS A 103 10.15 -5.62 -13.95
C LYS A 103 8.73 -5.85 -14.43
N PHE A 104 7.87 -4.86 -14.18
CA PHE A 104 6.54 -4.85 -14.76
C PHE A 104 6.63 -4.64 -16.27
N ILE A 105 5.93 -5.49 -17.04
CA ILE A 105 5.72 -5.23 -18.48
C ILE A 105 4.80 -4.02 -18.65
N ILE A 106 3.76 -3.95 -17.81
CA ILE A 106 2.83 -2.82 -17.69
C ILE A 106 2.70 -2.48 -16.21
N ALA A 107 2.92 -1.21 -15.85
CA ALA A 107 2.78 -0.77 -14.46
C ALA A 107 1.34 -1.01 -13.95
N PRO A 108 1.16 -1.52 -12.72
CA PRO A 108 -0.16 -1.78 -12.17
C PRO A 108 -0.96 -0.47 -11.98
N GLN A 109 -2.28 -0.57 -12.07
CA GLN A 109 -3.17 0.53 -11.69
C GLN A 109 -3.36 0.54 -10.17
N PHE A 110 -3.36 1.73 -9.56
CA PHE A 110 -3.80 1.88 -8.18
C PHE A 110 -5.26 1.42 -8.02
N PRO A 111 -5.62 0.78 -6.90
CA PRO A 111 -7.01 0.45 -6.62
C PRO A 111 -7.86 1.70 -6.44
N ILE A 112 -9.17 1.51 -6.48
CA ILE A 112 -10.10 2.46 -5.88
C ILE A 112 -9.81 2.49 -4.38
N VAL A 113 -9.60 3.68 -3.82
CA VAL A 113 -9.48 3.87 -2.37
C VAL A 113 -10.82 4.40 -1.86
N PRO A 114 -11.40 3.82 -0.79
CA PRO A 114 -12.61 4.36 -0.20
C PRO A 114 -12.44 5.83 0.19
N ASP A 115 -13.47 6.64 -0.01
CA ASP A 115 -13.47 8.08 0.26
C ASP A 115 -13.34 8.45 1.75
N THR A 116 -13.42 7.44 2.63
CA THR A 116 -13.22 7.50 4.07
C THR A 116 -11.80 7.15 4.51
N VAL A 117 -10.90 6.88 3.56
CA VAL A 117 -9.51 6.50 3.81
C VAL A 117 -8.57 7.52 3.19
N CYS A 118 -7.59 7.98 3.97
CA CYS A 118 -6.48 8.78 3.48
C CYS A 118 -5.28 7.88 3.15
N PRO A 119 -4.84 7.79 1.88
CA PRO A 119 -3.57 7.15 1.55
C PRO A 119 -2.40 7.84 2.26
N LEU A 120 -1.50 7.04 2.82
CA LEU A 120 -0.21 7.48 3.36
C LEU A 120 0.96 7.09 2.43
N GLY A 121 0.70 6.16 1.51
CA GLY A 121 1.67 5.64 0.56
C GLY A 121 1.21 4.32 -0.03
N TYR A 122 2.14 3.61 -0.63
CA TYR A 122 1.88 2.30 -1.21
C TYR A 122 3.07 1.36 -1.06
N LEU A 123 2.77 0.07 -1.15
CA LEU A 123 3.71 -1.03 -1.23
C LEU A 123 3.64 -1.64 -2.63
N ILE A 124 4.78 -1.76 -3.30
CA ILE A 124 4.92 -2.59 -4.50
C ILE A 124 5.45 -3.94 -4.07
N THR A 125 4.78 -5.01 -4.51
CA THR A 125 5.23 -6.40 -4.35
C THR A 125 5.51 -6.99 -5.71
N LYS A 126 6.70 -7.58 -5.88
CA LYS A 126 7.09 -8.32 -7.09
C LYS A 126 7.46 -9.75 -6.69
N VAL A 127 6.79 -10.74 -7.27
CA VAL A 127 7.08 -12.15 -7.09
C VAL A 127 7.74 -12.67 -8.36
N GLY A 128 9.05 -12.93 -8.31
CA GLY A 128 9.79 -13.49 -9.44
C GLY A 128 9.26 -14.87 -9.84
N THR A 129 9.61 -15.36 -11.03
CA THR A 129 9.09 -16.64 -11.55
C THR A 129 9.52 -17.86 -10.74
N SER A 130 10.58 -17.75 -9.94
CA SER A 130 11.02 -18.79 -8.99
C SER A 130 10.45 -18.61 -7.57
N GLY A 131 9.56 -17.64 -7.37
CA GLY A 131 8.89 -17.39 -6.09
C GLY A 131 7.67 -18.28 -5.87
N ALA A 132 7.13 -18.24 -4.66
CA ALA A 132 5.81 -18.77 -4.34
C ALA A 132 4.78 -17.63 -4.32
N ALA A 133 3.51 -17.97 -4.52
CA ALA A 133 2.44 -16.99 -4.42
C ALA A 133 2.46 -16.29 -3.05
N TRP A 134 2.31 -14.96 -3.06
CA TRP A 134 2.38 -14.13 -1.86
C TRP A 134 1.05 -13.41 -1.62
N THR A 135 0.50 -13.50 -0.43
CA THR A 135 -0.78 -12.88 -0.06
C THR A 135 -0.57 -11.87 1.05
N PHE A 136 -0.97 -10.61 0.82
CA PHE A 136 -0.92 -9.57 1.84
C PHE A 136 -1.72 -9.97 3.08
N GLY A 137 -1.24 -9.64 4.27
CA GLY A 137 -1.92 -9.99 5.53
C GLY A 137 -1.68 -11.41 6.02
N SER A 138 -1.19 -12.31 5.16
CA SER A 138 -0.99 -13.74 5.48
C SER A 138 0.46 -14.19 5.28
N SER A 139 1.09 -13.80 4.18
CA SER A 139 2.49 -14.08 3.89
C SER A 139 3.42 -13.10 4.63
N ASN A 140 4.61 -13.55 5.00
CA ASN A 140 5.60 -12.70 5.68
C ASN A 140 5.96 -11.48 4.81
N LEU A 141 5.87 -10.29 5.39
CA LEU A 141 6.15 -9.00 4.80
C LEU A 141 7.57 -8.50 5.13
N ALA A 142 8.06 -8.78 6.34
CA ALA A 142 9.34 -8.26 6.84
C ALA A 142 10.55 -9.08 6.39
N GLY A 143 10.40 -10.40 6.36
CA GLY A 143 11.32 -11.33 5.72
C GLY A 143 10.56 -12.01 4.59
N PRO A 144 10.34 -11.32 3.45
CA PRO A 144 9.57 -11.88 2.37
C PRO A 144 10.15 -13.24 1.95
N PRO A 145 9.31 -14.20 1.55
CA PRO A 145 9.79 -15.46 0.98
C PRO A 145 10.80 -15.21 -0.14
N SER A 146 11.70 -16.17 -0.36
CA SER A 146 12.70 -16.09 -1.43
C SER A 146 12.05 -15.68 -2.75
N ASN A 147 12.73 -14.79 -3.49
CA ASN A 147 12.31 -14.26 -4.78
C ASN A 147 11.09 -13.31 -4.73
N VAL A 148 10.72 -12.79 -3.55
CA VAL A 148 9.73 -11.72 -3.40
C VAL A 148 10.43 -10.43 -2.96
N LEU A 149 10.16 -9.32 -3.65
CA LEU A 149 10.62 -7.98 -3.24
C LEU A 149 9.43 -7.11 -2.86
N HIS A 150 9.61 -6.36 -1.77
CA HIS A 150 8.72 -5.31 -1.31
C HIS A 150 9.41 -3.95 -1.39
N THR A 151 8.70 -2.94 -1.90
CA THR A 151 9.20 -1.56 -1.93
C THR A 151 8.11 -0.61 -1.45
N PHE A 152 8.40 0.12 -0.38
CA PHE A 152 7.48 1.11 0.19
C PHE A 152 7.75 2.49 -0.39
N GLN A 153 6.69 3.23 -0.67
CA GLN A 153 6.75 4.63 -1.06
C GLN A 153 5.69 5.43 -0.30
N ASP A 154 6.14 6.32 0.57
CA ASP A 154 5.25 7.30 1.19
C ASP A 154 4.79 8.35 0.18
N CYS A 155 3.58 8.84 0.35
CA CYS A 155 2.97 9.82 -0.53
C CYS A 155 2.16 10.85 0.29
N ILE A 156 2.11 12.10 -0.19
CA ILE A 156 1.17 13.12 0.28
C ILE A 156 -0.21 12.85 -0.33
N THR A 157 -0.23 12.62 -1.64
CA THR A 157 -1.35 12.11 -2.43
C THR A 157 -0.81 11.03 -3.35
N LEU A 158 -1.65 10.07 -3.74
CA LEU A 158 -1.23 9.08 -4.75
C LEU A 158 -0.91 9.80 -6.06
N PRO A 159 0.22 9.47 -6.73
CA PRO A 159 0.48 9.90 -8.10
C PRO A 159 -0.50 9.23 -9.06
N ASP A 160 -0.48 9.62 -10.34
CA ASP A 160 -1.35 9.03 -11.37
C ASP A 160 -1.14 7.51 -11.53
N ARG A 161 0.10 7.04 -11.28
CA ARG A 161 0.51 5.64 -11.38
C ARG A 161 1.55 5.28 -10.32
N PRO A 162 1.61 4.01 -9.88
CA PRO A 162 2.72 3.51 -9.05
C PRO A 162 4.06 3.75 -9.75
N GLN A 163 5.01 4.35 -9.02
CA GLN A 163 6.38 4.53 -9.50
C GLN A 163 7.15 3.23 -9.25
N VAL A 164 7.41 2.47 -10.32
CA VAL A 164 7.95 1.10 -10.32
C VAL A 164 9.30 0.99 -11.03
#